data_AF-A0A369R845-F1
#
_entry.id   AF-A0A369R845-F1
#
_cell.length_a   1.000
_cell.length_b   1.000
_cell.length_c   1.000
_cell.angle_alpha   90.00
_cell.angle_beta   90.00
_cell.angle_gamma   90.00
#
_symmetry.space_group_name_H-M   'P 1'
#
loop_
_entity.id
_entity.type
_entity.pdbx_description
1 polymer ?
#
loop_
_entity_poly.entity_id
_entity_poly.type
_entity_poly.pdbx_seq_one_letter_code
_entity_poly.pdbx_strand_id
1 'polypeptide(L)'
;MTDKPEQPLSPQDALVALMIATSASDDTVRTAELVTIERIVNHLPVFAEYDVDRTRLVANLVFELFEEEDGLAALFGIVRNALPERLHETAYAMACDVAAADGVLGQPELRMLEEIRYELDIPRLHAAAIEQGARARHLTL
;
A
#
# COMPACT_ATOMS: atom_id res chain seq x y z
N MET A 1 17.07 -29.79 3.52
CA MET A 1 16.07 -30.36 2.58
C MET A 1 14.68 -30.06 3.12
N THR A 2 14.04 -29.08 2.48
CA THR A 2 12.61 -28.71 2.34
C THR A 2 12.64 -27.19 2.05
N ASP A 3 12.99 -26.82 0.82
CA ASP A 3 12.06 -26.51 -0.29
C ASP A 3 11.39 -25.15 -0.07
N LYS A 4 11.97 -24.10 -0.68
CA LYS A 4 11.33 -22.80 -0.86
C LYS A 4 11.01 -22.68 -2.35
N PRO A 5 9.74 -22.65 -2.70
CA PRO A 5 9.24 -21.62 -3.57
C PRO A 5 8.45 -20.69 -2.65
N GLU A 6 9.13 -19.73 -2.00
CA GLU A 6 8.42 -18.49 -1.68
C GLU A 6 7.92 -18.01 -3.03
N GLN A 7 6.62 -18.15 -3.29
CA GLN A 7 6.06 -17.51 -4.47
C GLN A 7 6.37 -16.02 -4.30
N PRO A 8 7.18 -15.42 -5.20
CA PRO A 8 7.44 -14.01 -5.12
C PRO A 8 6.10 -13.28 -5.15
N LEU A 9 5.97 -12.18 -4.40
CA LEU A 9 4.76 -11.37 -4.42
C LEU A 9 4.38 -11.08 -5.88
N SER A 10 3.11 -11.26 -6.21
CA SER A 10 2.60 -10.78 -7.49
C SER A 10 2.60 -9.24 -7.49
N PRO A 11 2.51 -8.58 -8.65
CA PRO A 11 2.31 -7.14 -8.71
C PRO A 11 1.10 -6.67 -7.88
N GLN A 12 0.00 -7.43 -7.89
CA GLN A 12 -1.17 -7.12 -7.07
C GLN A 12 -0.89 -7.27 -5.56
N ASP A 13 -0.13 -8.29 -5.15
CA ASP A 13 0.24 -8.43 -3.74
C ASP A 13 1.12 -7.27 -3.27
N ALA A 14 2.02 -6.75 -4.10
CA ALA A 14 2.82 -5.56 -3.78
C ALA A 14 1.95 -4.31 -3.59
N LEU A 15 0.91 -4.13 -4.42
CA LEU A 15 -0.07 -3.05 -4.24
C LEU A 15 -0.83 -3.19 -2.90
N VAL A 16 -1.28 -4.40 -2.59
CA VAL A 16 -1.96 -4.70 -1.31
C VAL A 16 -1.03 -4.48 -0.13
N ALA A 17 0.24 -4.89 -0.24
CA ALA A 17 1.23 -4.73 0.82
C ALA A 17 1.43 -3.25 1.17
N LEU A 18 1.55 -2.37 0.17
CA LEU A 18 1.69 -0.93 0.40
C LEU A 18 0.44 -0.29 1.02
N MET A 19 -0.75 -0.73 0.59
CA MET A 19 -2.00 -0.29 1.22
C MET A 19 -2.07 -0.69 2.70
N ILE A 20 -1.72 -1.93 3.03
CA ILE A 20 -1.72 -2.42 4.41
C ILE A 20 -0.63 -1.73 5.25
N ALA A 21 0.57 -1.57 4.70
CA ALA A 21 1.66 -0.86 5.36
C ALA A 21 1.29 0.59 5.68
N THR A 22 0.54 1.25 4.79
CA THR A 22 0.00 2.59 5.03
C THR A 22 -0.98 2.61 6.20
N SER A 23 -1.94 1.68 6.22
CA SER A 23 -2.94 1.56 7.29
C SER A 23 -2.35 1.12 8.64
N ALA A 24 -1.25 0.38 8.64
CA ALA A 24 -0.59 -0.10 9.85
C ALA A 24 0.52 0.83 10.35
N SER A 25 0.72 2.00 9.74
CA SER A 25 1.90 2.85 9.99
C SER A 25 1.94 3.53 11.37
N ASP A 26 0.81 3.66 12.06
CA ASP A 26 0.68 4.24 13.41
C ASP A 26 0.38 3.20 14.52
N ASP A 27 0.71 1.92 14.27
CA ASP A 27 0.37 0.75 15.09
C ASP A 27 -1.16 0.53 15.29
N THR A 28 -2.02 1.34 14.68
CA THR A 28 -3.48 1.31 14.87
C THR A 28 -4.23 1.31 13.54
N VAL A 29 -4.48 0.12 13.01
CA VAL A 29 -5.28 -0.07 11.80
C VAL A 29 -6.73 0.38 12.01
N ARG A 30 -7.19 1.40 11.27
CA ARG A 30 -8.56 1.93 11.41
C ARG A 30 -9.53 1.17 10.50
N THR A 31 -10.77 1.01 10.96
CA THR A 31 -11.81 0.32 10.17
C THR A 31 -12.08 1.01 8.82
N ALA A 32 -12.04 2.35 8.77
CA ALA A 32 -12.26 3.10 7.53
C ALA A 32 -11.18 2.81 6.47
N GLU A 33 -9.93 2.63 6.89
CA GLU A 33 -8.80 2.26 6.03
C GLU A 33 -8.99 0.84 5.48
N LEU A 34 -9.33 -0.13 6.35
CA LEU A 34 -9.60 -1.51 5.93
C LEU A 34 -10.74 -1.60 4.90
N VAL A 35 -11.83 -0.87 5.13
CA VAL A 35 -12.95 -0.78 4.17
C VAL A 35 -12.49 -0.16 2.85
N THR A 36 -11.56 0.81 2.89
CA THR A 36 -10.99 1.42 1.69
C THR A 36 -10.12 0.43 0.91
N ILE A 37 -9.29 -0.37 1.61
CA ILE A 37 -8.49 -1.44 1.00
C ILE A 37 -9.41 -2.45 0.31
N GLU A 38 -10.44 -2.94 1.02
CA GLU A 38 -11.41 -3.88 0.46
C GLU A 38 -12.11 -3.32 -0.78
N ARG A 39 -12.56 -2.05 -0.72
CA ARG A 39 -13.19 -1.36 -1.85
C ARG A 39 -12.25 -1.29 -3.06
N ILE A 40 -10.98 -0.93 -2.84
CA ILE A 40 -9.96 -0.85 -3.89
C ILE A 40 -9.74 -2.21 -4.55
N VAL A 41 -9.50 -3.25 -3.74
CA VAL A 41 -9.25 -4.62 -4.23
C VAL A 41 -10.44 -5.15 -5.02
N ASN A 42 -11.67 -4.89 -4.55
CA ASN A 42 -12.87 -5.42 -5.19
C ASN A 42 -13.29 -4.68 -6.48
N HIS A 43 -12.82 -3.45 -6.72
CA HIS A 43 -13.38 -2.61 -7.79
C HIS A 43 -12.36 -2.06 -8.79
N LEU A 44 -11.06 -2.02 -8.47
CA LEU A 44 -10.08 -1.51 -9.42
C LEU A 44 -9.65 -2.59 -10.43
N PRO A 45 -9.51 -2.23 -11.72
CA PRO A 45 -9.28 -3.20 -12.80
C PRO A 45 -7.96 -3.96 -12.67
N VAL A 46 -6.96 -3.41 -11.96
CA VAL A 46 -5.68 -4.09 -11.71
C VAL A 46 -5.85 -5.36 -10.87
N PHE A 47 -6.94 -5.45 -10.10
CA PHE A 47 -7.29 -6.60 -9.26
C PHE A 47 -8.33 -7.53 -9.88
N ALA A 48 -8.69 -7.37 -11.17
CA ALA A 48 -9.74 -8.15 -11.81
C ALA A 48 -9.53 -9.68 -11.76
N GLU A 49 -8.27 -10.13 -11.72
CA GLU A 49 -7.88 -11.54 -11.62
C GLU A 49 -7.24 -11.88 -10.26
N TYR A 50 -7.34 -10.98 -9.28
CA TYR A 50 -6.72 -11.15 -7.98
C TYR A 50 -7.55 -12.08 -7.09
N ASP A 51 -6.87 -13.02 -6.43
CA ASP A 51 -7.46 -13.84 -5.38
C ASP A 51 -7.50 -13.03 -4.07
N VAL A 52 -8.68 -12.55 -3.68
CA VAL A 52 -8.89 -11.70 -2.50
C VAL A 52 -8.48 -12.40 -1.20
N ASP A 53 -8.50 -13.73 -1.14
CA ASP A 53 -8.05 -14.46 0.05
C ASP A 53 -6.55 -14.25 0.33
N ARG A 54 -5.77 -13.85 -0.69
CA ARG A 54 -4.36 -13.49 -0.54
C ARG A 54 -4.15 -12.22 0.27
N THR A 55 -5.15 -11.34 0.38
CA THR A 55 -5.02 -10.12 1.20
C THR A 55 -4.65 -10.44 2.65
N ARG A 56 -5.17 -11.54 3.22
CA ARG A 56 -4.79 -11.97 4.58
C ARG A 56 -3.34 -12.44 4.66
N LEU A 57 -2.85 -13.14 3.63
CA LEU A 57 -1.45 -13.58 3.57
C LEU A 57 -0.50 -12.37 3.48
N VAL A 58 -0.84 -11.40 2.64
CA VAL A 58 -0.07 -10.16 2.50
C VAL A 58 -0.11 -9.33 3.79
N ALA A 59 -1.25 -9.28 4.48
CA ALA A 59 -1.34 -8.60 5.77
C ALA A 59 -0.37 -9.17 6.80
N ASN A 60 -0.37 -10.50 6.95
CA ASN A 60 0.52 -11.19 7.88
C ASN A 60 1.99 -10.91 7.55
N LEU A 61 2.36 -10.96 6.26
CA LEU A 61 3.71 -10.63 5.82
C LEU A 61 4.11 -9.21 6.20
N VAL A 62 3.23 -8.23 6.00
CA VAL A 62 3.52 -6.83 6.36
C VAL A 62 3.69 -6.67 7.87
N PHE A 63 2.83 -7.31 8.67
CA PHE A 63 2.96 -7.27 10.13
C PHE A 63 4.24 -7.95 10.61
N GLU A 64 4.59 -9.12 10.08
CA GLU A 64 5.86 -9.80 10.38
C GLU A 64 7.06 -8.90 10.03
N LEU A 65 7.01 -8.20 8.89
CA LEU A 65 8.06 -7.25 8.53
C LEU A 65 8.14 -6.10 9.53
N PHE A 66 7.02 -5.53 9.99
CA PHE A 66 7.03 -4.40 10.94
C PHE A 66 7.56 -4.77 12.33
N GLU A 67 7.62 -6.06 12.69
CA GLU A 67 8.26 -6.53 13.92
C GLU A 67 9.81 -6.54 13.83
N GLU A 68 10.38 -6.47 12.61
CA GLU A 68 11.82 -6.53 12.35
C GLU A 68 12.47 -5.13 12.30
N GLU A 69 13.71 -5.00 12.79
CA GLU A 69 14.44 -3.73 12.86
C GLU A 69 14.62 -3.06 11.48
N ASP A 70 14.88 -3.85 10.44
CA ASP A 70 15.02 -3.40 9.04
C ASP A 70 13.78 -3.72 8.18
N GLY A 71 12.65 -3.99 8.84
CA GLY A 71 11.41 -4.46 8.23
C GLY A 71 10.91 -3.61 7.07
N LEU A 72 10.94 -2.29 7.23
CA LEU A 72 10.48 -1.34 6.22
C LEU A 72 11.37 -1.38 4.96
N ALA A 73 12.69 -1.48 5.13
CA ALA A 73 13.62 -1.61 4.02
C ALA A 73 13.41 -2.94 3.28
N ALA A 74 13.16 -4.02 4.02
CA ALA A 74 12.83 -5.32 3.45
C ALA A 74 11.50 -5.29 2.67
N LEU A 75 10.45 -4.65 3.21
CA LEU A 75 9.17 -4.45 2.53
C LEU A 75 9.37 -3.78 1.17
N PHE A 76 10.07 -2.64 1.14
CA PHE A 76 10.31 -1.92 -0.11
C PHE A 76 11.20 -2.70 -1.08
N GLY A 77 12.16 -3.48 -0.58
CA GLY A 77 12.94 -4.41 -1.40
C GLY A 77 12.06 -5.45 -2.09
N ILE A 78 11.10 -6.04 -1.39
CA ILE A 78 10.14 -7.01 -1.95
C ILE A 78 9.23 -6.31 -2.97
N VAL A 79 8.69 -5.14 -2.64
CA VAL A 79 7.79 -4.36 -3.51
C VAL A 79 8.49 -3.99 -4.82
N ARG A 80 9.72 -3.46 -4.79
CA ARG A 80 10.47 -3.10 -6.01
C ARG A 80 10.74 -4.29 -6.92
N ASN A 81 10.93 -5.48 -6.35
CA ASN A 81 11.14 -6.70 -7.13
C ASN A 81 9.84 -7.20 -7.78
N ALA A 82 8.69 -6.97 -7.15
CA ALA A 82 7.39 -7.48 -7.60
C ALA A 82 6.59 -6.50 -8.46
N LEU A 83 6.77 -5.19 -8.27
CA LEU A 83 5.94 -4.14 -8.85
C LEU A 83 6.57 -3.57 -10.13
N PRO A 84 5.93 -3.70 -11.31
CA PRO A 84 6.39 -3.04 -12.53
C PRO A 84 6.32 -1.50 -12.41
N GLU A 85 7.33 -0.80 -12.95
CA GLU A 85 7.43 0.67 -12.91
C GLU A 85 6.15 1.41 -13.36
N ARG A 86 5.45 0.89 -14.37
CA ARG A 86 4.19 1.46 -14.86
C ARG A 86 3.05 1.50 -13.82
N LEU A 87 3.20 0.79 -12.70
CA LEU A 87 2.23 0.74 -11.60
C LEU A 87 2.69 1.53 -10.37
N HIS A 88 3.83 2.22 -10.39
CA HIS A 88 4.32 2.99 -9.24
C HIS A 88 3.32 4.08 -8.81
N GLU A 89 2.84 4.88 -9.76
CA GLU A 89 1.80 5.89 -9.50
C GLU A 89 0.47 5.27 -9.05
N THR A 90 0.17 4.06 -9.54
CA THR A 90 -1.03 3.30 -9.11
C THR A 90 -0.91 2.90 -7.64
N ALA A 91 0.24 2.38 -7.23
CA ALA A 91 0.52 2.01 -5.84
C ALA A 91 0.40 3.22 -4.91
N TYR A 92 0.99 4.35 -5.30
CA TYR A 92 0.95 5.57 -4.52
C TYR A 92 -0.44 6.16 -4.43
N ALA A 93 -1.23 6.15 -5.52
CA ALA A 93 -2.61 6.59 -5.48
C ALA A 93 -3.46 5.77 -4.51
N MET A 94 -3.26 4.45 -4.47
CA MET A 94 -3.94 3.57 -3.51
C MET A 94 -3.51 3.84 -2.07
N ALA A 95 -2.21 4.04 -1.82
CA ALA A 95 -1.71 4.42 -0.50
C ALA A 95 -2.31 5.75 -0.03
N CYS A 96 -2.35 6.77 -0.90
CA CYS A 96 -2.99 8.06 -0.58
C CYS A 96 -4.49 7.90 -0.28
N ASP A 97 -5.19 6.99 -0.95
CA ASP A 97 -6.60 6.72 -0.67
C ASP A 97 -6.83 6.06 0.68
N VAL A 98 -5.97 5.11 1.04
CA VAL A 98 -6.01 4.46 2.35
C VAL A 98 -5.72 5.49 3.44
N ALA A 99 -4.65 6.26 3.31
CA ALA A 99 -4.30 7.30 4.28
C ALA A 99 -5.37 8.40 4.43
N ALA A 100 -6.15 8.67 3.38
CA ALA A 100 -7.21 9.68 3.40
C ALA A 100 -8.58 9.13 3.85
N ALA A 101 -8.69 7.82 4.15
CA ALA A 101 -9.97 7.12 4.29
C ALA A 101 -10.92 7.71 5.34
N ASP A 102 -10.38 8.24 6.45
CA ASP A 102 -11.15 8.85 7.53
C ASP A 102 -11.05 10.39 7.57
N GLY A 103 -10.39 10.99 6.57
CA GLY A 103 -10.23 12.43 6.43
C GLY A 103 -9.14 13.06 7.30
N VAL A 104 -8.39 12.29 8.10
CA VAL A 104 -7.32 12.81 8.97
C VAL A 104 -6.01 12.08 8.70
N LEU A 105 -5.08 12.75 8.01
CA LEU A 105 -3.71 12.22 7.87
C LEU A 105 -2.86 12.56 9.09
N GLY A 106 -2.39 11.54 9.79
CA GLY A 106 -1.39 11.65 10.85
C GLY A 106 0.04 11.76 10.32
N GLN A 107 0.98 12.03 11.23
CA GLN A 107 2.42 12.07 10.90
C GLN A 107 2.98 10.70 10.47
N PRO A 108 2.57 9.55 11.06
CA PRO A 108 3.05 8.24 10.60
C PRO A 108 2.67 7.93 9.15
N GLU A 109 1.43 8.20 8.76
CA GLU A 109 0.91 7.98 7.40
C GLU A 109 1.62 8.92 6.41
N LEU A 110 1.81 10.20 6.78
CA LEU A 110 2.57 11.14 5.96
C LEU A 110 4.01 10.67 5.71
N ARG A 111 4.68 10.16 6.75
CA ARG A 111 6.03 9.58 6.60
C ARG A 111 6.01 8.34 5.72
N MET A 112 5.05 7.44 5.89
CA MET A 112 4.91 6.27 5.02
C MET A 112 4.70 6.69 3.55
N LEU A 113 3.85 7.68 3.27
CA LEU A 113 3.65 8.21 1.92
C LEU A 113 4.94 8.86 1.36
N GLU A 114 5.72 9.56 2.19
CA GLU A 114 7.01 10.10 1.78
C GLU A 114 8.00 9.00 1.37
N GLU A 115 8.08 7.92 2.14
CA GLU A 115 8.92 6.75 1.84
C GLU A 115 8.45 6.06 0.55
N ILE A 116 7.14 5.80 0.38
CA ILE A 116 6.60 5.20 -0.86
C ILE A 116 6.95 6.06 -2.08
N ARG A 117 6.79 7.39 -1.97
CA ARG A 117 7.12 8.32 -3.06
C ARG A 117 8.60 8.24 -3.43
N TYR A 118 9.48 8.14 -2.44
CA TYR A 118 10.93 8.04 -2.65
C TYR A 118 11.33 6.69 -3.25
N GLU A 119 10.88 5.59 -2.66
CA GLU A 119 11.23 4.22 -3.06
C GLU A 119 10.69 3.83 -4.43
N LEU A 120 9.61 4.48 -4.88
CA LEU A 120 9.01 4.27 -6.21
C LEU A 120 9.36 5.38 -7.22
N ASP A 121 10.27 6.30 -6.89
CA ASP A 121 10.73 7.42 -7.74
C ASP A 121 9.59 8.23 -8.39
N ILE A 122 8.59 8.61 -7.58
CA ILE A 122 7.41 9.30 -8.08
C ILE A 122 7.68 10.80 -8.25
N PRO A 123 7.52 11.36 -9.47
CA PRO A 123 7.78 12.77 -9.71
C PRO A 123 6.90 13.67 -8.83
N ARG A 124 7.51 14.74 -8.28
CA ARG A 124 6.83 15.67 -7.36
C ARG A 124 5.49 16.21 -7.89
N LEU A 125 5.41 16.52 -9.18
CA LEU A 125 4.18 17.02 -9.80
C LEU A 125 3.08 15.94 -9.85
N HIS A 126 3.46 14.69 -10.08
CA HIS A 126 2.52 13.57 -10.16
C HIS A 126 2.01 13.22 -8.77
N ALA A 127 2.91 13.15 -7.78
CA ALA A 127 2.55 12.97 -6.38
C ALA A 127 1.55 14.04 -5.91
N ALA A 128 1.84 15.33 -6.16
CA ALA A 128 0.93 16.42 -5.79
C ALA A 128 -0.45 16.31 -6.46
N ALA A 129 -0.51 15.88 -7.72
CA ALA A 129 -1.77 15.66 -8.42
C ALA A 129 -2.58 14.49 -7.83
N ILE A 130 -1.89 13.39 -7.48
CA ILE A 130 -2.48 12.20 -6.85
C ILE A 130 -3.01 12.54 -5.45
N GLU A 131 -2.21 13.18 -4.61
CA GLU A 131 -2.59 13.63 -3.27
C GLU A 131 -3.83 14.55 -3.32
N GLN A 132 -3.84 15.50 -4.26
CA GLN A 132 -4.97 16.39 -4.48
C GLN A 132 -6.24 15.62 -4.91
N GLY A 133 -6.10 14.60 -5.77
CA GLY A 133 -7.19 13.74 -6.21
C GLY A 133 -7.74 12.85 -5.08
N ALA A 134 -6.87 12.28 -4.25
CA ALA A 134 -7.25 11.52 -3.06
C ALA A 134 -8.03 12.40 -2.08
N ARG A 135 -7.51 13.61 -1.78
CA ARG A 135 -8.21 14.58 -0.93
C ARG A 135 -9.61 14.91 -1.47
N ALA A 136 -9.72 15.20 -2.76
CA ALA A 136 -11.00 15.58 -3.37
C ALA A 136 -12.07 14.48 -3.25
N ARG A 137 -11.69 13.19 -3.29
CA ARG A 137 -12.61 12.05 -3.16
C ARG A 137 -13.03 11.72 -1.73
N HIS A 138 -12.27 12.18 -0.73
CA HIS A 138 -12.52 11.88 0.68
C HIS A 138 -13.09 13.07 1.46
N LEU A 139 -13.39 14.20 0.81
CA LEU A 139 -14.13 15.30 1.43
C LEU A 139 -15.58 14.87 1.73
N THR A 140 -16.02 15.13 2.96
CA THR A 140 -17.38 14.87 3.45
C THR A 140 -18.13 16.20 3.71
N LEU A 141 -19.46 16.15 3.82
CA LEU A 141 -20.34 17.31 4.05
C LEU A 141 -20.71 17.47 5.52
#